data_AF-A0A847CYT7-F1
#
_entry.id   AF-A0A847CYT7-F1
#
_cell.length_a   1.000
_cell.length_b   1.000
_cell.length_c   1.000
_cell.angle_alpha   90.00
_cell.angle_beta   90.00
_cell.angle_gamma   90.00
#
_symmetry.space_group_name_H-M   'P 1'
#
loop_
_entity.id
_entity.type
_entity.pdbx_description
1 polymer ?
#
loop_
_entity_poly.entity_id
_entity_poly.type
_entity_poly.pdbx_seq_one_letter_code
_entity_poly.pdbx_strand_id
1 'polypeptide(L)'
;MEKKKYYKIIGICILSLVGLGMLFFIGVVLLRSVATIAGEGSSQEESYSLDVDSVGRVSPNVSTSSPSVEKNLVADQAAPNSSQEKNVIRRGQIGFSADNIDKTKEEVQDVIDKYGAEISNSSDQGTGKSRNISIVIKVEEGSFDEMLSDLEGVKAEKIFSSVSSEDVTEQVMDLEARLNTYQNTEKQLLEIQKQSTNVKDTMEVFKELNEIRYKIEAIESQLKYYANQTDYSTITVSISQSSAGTFEPEEKWKPFGVLKDAIRALGEFGKGLVNFAIWFVVFGVPIALIIVLAIYLVKKARK
;
A
#
# COMPACT_ATOMS: atom_id res chain seq x y z
N MET A 1 19.67 33.77 71.85
CA MET A 1 19.22 34.00 70.46
C MET A 1 19.32 32.76 69.56
N GLU A 2 20.01 31.68 69.94
CA GLU A 2 20.33 30.57 69.03
C GLU A 2 19.17 29.61 68.73
N LYS A 3 18.25 29.39 69.67
CA LYS A 3 17.13 28.45 69.48
C LYS A 3 16.22 28.86 68.30
N LYS A 4 15.96 30.16 68.11
CA LYS A 4 15.15 30.65 66.97
C LYS A 4 15.83 30.48 65.61
N LYS A 5 17.16 30.50 65.54
CA LYS A 5 17.92 30.24 64.30
C LYS A 5 17.83 28.75 63.91
N TYR A 6 17.92 27.85 64.90
CA TYR A 6 17.84 26.39 64.67
C TYR A 6 16.49 25.94 64.08
N TYR A 7 15.36 26.48 64.58
CA TYR A 7 14.03 26.18 64.01
C TYR A 7 13.84 26.72 62.59
N LYS A 8 14.46 27.86 62.28
CA LYS A 8 14.42 28.43 60.92
C LYS A 8 15.17 27.54 59.94
N ILE A 9 16.34 27.02 60.33
CA ILE A 9 17.16 26.15 59.47
C ILE A 9 16.49 24.79 59.25
N ILE A 10 15.97 24.15 60.30
CA ILE A 10 15.26 22.86 60.18
C ILE A 10 13.97 23.01 59.38
N GLY A 11 13.22 24.10 59.57
CA GLY A 11 12.02 24.38 58.77
C GLY A 11 12.33 24.57 57.29
N ILE A 12 13.43 25.26 56.97
CA ILE A 12 13.88 25.46 55.58
C ILE A 12 14.36 24.13 54.96
N CYS A 13 15.06 23.28 55.71
CA CYS A 13 15.48 21.96 55.23
C CYS A 13 14.30 21.00 54.98
N ILE A 14 13.25 21.05 55.80
CA ILE A 14 12.05 20.23 55.59
C ILE A 14 11.25 20.77 54.39
N LEU A 15 11.14 22.10 54.25
CA LEU A 15 10.51 22.70 53.07
C LEU A 15 11.27 22.39 51.77
N SER A 16 12.61 22.39 51.78
CA SER A 16 13.40 22.05 50.61
C SER A 16 13.30 20.56 50.26
N LEU A 17 13.24 19.67 51.26
CA LEU A 17 13.08 18.23 51.02
C LEU A 17 11.71 17.89 50.45
N VAL A 18 10.64 18.52 50.97
CA VAL A 18 9.27 18.35 50.46
C VAL A 18 9.13 18.96 49.06
N GLY A 19 9.74 20.12 48.82
CA GLY A 19 9.77 20.74 47.49
C GLY A 19 10.50 19.91 46.45
N LEU A 20 11.63 19.28 46.82
CA LEU A 20 12.39 18.39 45.93
C LEU A 20 11.60 17.11 45.61
N GLY A 21 10.90 16.54 46.60
CA GLY A 21 10.00 15.40 46.39
C GLY A 21 8.82 15.73 45.47
N MET A 22 8.22 16.92 45.61
CA MET A 22 7.12 17.38 44.76
C MET A 22 7.58 17.65 43.32
N LEU A 23 8.78 18.23 43.14
CA LEU A 23 9.39 18.43 41.81
C LEU A 23 9.75 17.10 41.14
N PHE A 24 10.25 16.11 41.89
CA PHE A 24 10.54 14.78 41.36
C PHE A 24 9.27 14.05 40.93
N PHE A 25 8.20 14.19 41.72
CA PHE A 25 6.89 13.63 41.43
C PHE A 25 6.23 14.26 40.19
N ILE A 26 6.30 15.59 40.06
CA ILE A 26 5.83 16.30 38.85
C ILE A 26 6.67 15.89 37.63
N GLY A 27 7.99 15.75 37.79
CA GLY A 27 8.88 15.28 36.70
C GLY A 27 8.53 13.88 36.22
N VAL A 28 8.25 12.94 37.12
CA VAL A 28 7.86 11.56 36.77
C VAL A 28 6.48 11.52 36.11
N VAL A 29 5.54 12.38 36.52
CA VAL A 29 4.21 12.50 35.90
C VAL A 29 4.31 13.11 34.50
N LEU A 30 5.16 14.12 34.28
CA LEU A 30 5.37 14.73 32.95
C LEU A 30 6.09 13.79 31.96
N LEU A 31 7.06 12.98 32.42
CA LEU A 31 7.72 11.98 31.57
C LEU A 31 6.77 10.87 31.10
N ARG A 32 5.73 10.53 31.87
CA ARG A 32 4.72 9.52 31.49
C ARG A 32 3.71 10.05 30.47
N SER A 33 3.35 11.33 30.53
CA SER A 33 2.45 11.95 29.54
C SER A 33 3.10 12.08 28.15
N VAL A 34 4.41 12.31 28.07
CA VAL A 34 5.14 12.38 26.79
C VAL A 34 5.26 10.99 26.13
N ALA A 35 5.37 9.92 26.92
CA ALA A 35 5.46 8.55 26.41
C ALA A 35 4.11 7.94 25.95
N THR A 36 2.99 8.66 26.12
CA THR A 36 1.66 8.20 25.68
C THR A 36 1.13 8.98 24.46
N ILE A 37 1.94 9.90 23.90
CA ILE A 37 1.69 10.58 22.61
C ILE A 37 2.69 10.12 21.53
N ALA A 38 3.76 9.40 21.89
CA ALA A 38 4.70 8.79 20.96
C ALA A 38 4.38 7.29 20.80
N GLY A 39 3.34 7.00 20.02
CA GLY A 39 2.86 5.65 19.80
C GLY A 39 2.04 5.51 18.53
N GLU A 40 2.51 6.09 17.42
CA GLU A 40 2.05 5.71 16.09
C GLU A 40 3.23 5.81 15.13
N GLY A 41 3.56 4.67 14.51
CA GLY A 41 4.72 4.53 13.63
C GLY A 41 4.47 5.21 12.29
N SER A 42 5.51 5.87 11.78
CA SER A 42 5.62 6.22 10.37
C SER A 42 6.99 5.76 9.87
N SER A 43 6.92 4.74 9.01
CA SER A 43 8.00 4.32 8.11
C SER A 43 8.28 5.48 7.16
N GLN A 44 9.51 6.00 7.18
CA GLN A 44 9.94 7.05 6.27
C GLN A 44 10.55 6.38 5.02
N GLU A 45 9.86 6.48 3.90
CA GLU A 45 10.38 6.17 2.57
C GLU A 45 11.39 7.24 2.15
N GLU A 46 12.57 6.81 1.68
CA GLU A 46 13.54 7.66 1.01
C GLU A 46 13.02 8.04 -0.38
N SER A 47 12.51 9.27 -0.53
CA SER A 47 12.30 9.89 -1.84
C SER A 47 13.57 10.62 -2.27
N TYR A 48 14.33 10.00 -3.17
CA TYR A 48 15.35 10.71 -3.94
C TYR A 48 14.67 11.56 -5.02
N SER A 49 14.51 12.87 -4.77
CA SER A 49 14.22 13.85 -5.83
C SER A 49 15.53 14.43 -6.34
N LEU A 50 15.89 14.09 -7.57
CA LEU A 50 16.92 14.78 -8.33
C LEU A 50 16.38 16.15 -8.75
N ASP A 51 16.92 17.21 -8.15
CA ASP A 51 16.82 18.58 -8.66
C ASP A 51 17.56 18.66 -10.00
N VAL A 52 16.80 18.81 -11.09
CA VAL A 52 17.36 19.15 -12.40
C VAL A 52 17.05 20.61 -12.68
N ASP A 53 18.12 21.36 -12.80
CA ASP A 53 18.18 22.79 -13.05
C ASP A 53 17.30 23.24 -14.22
N SER A 54 16.65 24.37 -13.95
CA SER A 54 15.97 25.26 -14.87
C SER A 54 16.92 25.70 -16.01
N VAL A 55 16.69 25.17 -17.21
CA VAL A 55 17.18 25.77 -18.46
C VAL A 55 15.99 26.25 -19.29
N GLY A 56 16.05 27.54 -19.64
CA GLY A 56 14.95 28.33 -20.17
C GLY A 56 14.34 27.81 -21.47
N ARG A 57 13.01 27.88 -21.53
CA ARG A 57 12.24 27.75 -22.77
C ARG A 57 12.04 29.14 -23.36
N VAL A 58 12.81 29.43 -24.40
CA VAL A 58 12.52 30.50 -25.35
C VAL A 58 11.33 30.04 -26.19
N SER A 59 10.23 30.79 -26.13
CA SER A 59 9.08 30.62 -27.02
C SER A 59 9.42 31.13 -28.43
N PRO A 60 9.23 30.36 -29.51
CA PRO A 60 9.06 30.91 -30.82
C PRO A 60 7.56 31.23 -31.02
N ASN A 61 7.29 32.53 -31.13
CA ASN A 61 6.08 33.07 -31.73
C ASN A 61 6.01 32.61 -33.20
N VAL A 62 4.99 31.82 -33.57
CA VAL A 62 4.67 31.56 -34.98
C VAL A 62 3.21 31.91 -35.20
N SER A 63 3.04 33.04 -35.87
CA SER A 63 1.80 33.55 -36.44
C SER A 63 1.10 32.50 -37.30
N THR A 64 -0.14 32.16 -36.95
CA THR A 64 -1.06 31.44 -37.83
C THR A 64 -1.75 32.44 -38.77
N SER A 65 -1.22 32.59 -39.98
CA SER A 65 -1.98 33.10 -41.13
C SER A 65 -2.62 31.93 -41.86
N SER A 66 -3.94 31.87 -41.85
CA SER A 66 -4.72 31.07 -42.80
C SER A 66 -4.43 31.52 -44.24
N PRO A 67 -4.47 30.59 -45.19
CA PRO A 67 -5.44 30.76 -46.26
C PRO A 67 -6.26 29.49 -46.51
N SER A 68 -7.55 29.73 -46.66
CA SER A 68 -8.57 28.84 -47.19
C SER A 68 -8.24 28.41 -48.63
N VAL A 69 -8.23 27.10 -48.88
CA VAL A 69 -8.56 26.54 -50.20
C VAL A 69 -9.58 25.44 -50.03
N GLU A 70 -10.69 25.66 -50.71
CA GLU A 70 -11.88 24.85 -50.76
C GLU A 70 -11.74 23.71 -51.78
N LYS A 71 -12.06 22.49 -51.32
CA LYS A 71 -12.77 21.41 -52.03
C LYS A 71 -12.14 20.78 -53.28
N ASN A 72 -11.71 19.53 -53.12
CA ASN A 72 -12.02 18.51 -54.10
C ASN A 72 -12.47 17.22 -53.40
N LEU A 73 -13.67 16.77 -53.74
CA LEU A 73 -14.34 15.59 -53.23
C LEU A 73 -14.00 14.39 -54.12
N VAL A 74 -14.01 13.23 -53.48
CA VAL A 74 -14.21 11.87 -54.01
C VAL A 74 -12.96 11.15 -54.55
N ALA A 75 -12.38 10.33 -53.67
CA ALA A 75 -12.17 8.91 -53.95
C ALA A 75 -12.27 8.17 -52.62
N ASP A 76 -13.49 7.71 -52.33
CA ASP A 76 -13.82 6.67 -51.38
C ASP A 76 -13.07 5.39 -51.79
N GLN A 77 -11.85 5.25 -51.28
CA GLN A 77 -11.21 3.96 -51.14
C GLN A 77 -11.40 3.62 -49.67
N ALA A 78 -12.52 2.96 -49.38
CA ALA A 78 -12.65 2.14 -48.19
C ALA A 78 -11.42 1.23 -48.17
N ALA A 79 -10.42 1.61 -47.38
CA ALA A 79 -9.35 0.73 -47.02
C ALA A 79 -10.02 -0.58 -46.56
N PRO A 80 -9.57 -1.74 -47.04
CA PRO A 80 -10.08 -2.97 -46.49
C PRO A 80 -9.81 -2.89 -45.00
N ASN A 81 -10.88 -2.92 -44.18
CA ASN A 81 -10.79 -3.34 -42.79
C ASN A 81 -10.34 -4.80 -42.84
N SER A 82 -9.08 -5.04 -43.20
CA SER A 82 -8.34 -6.12 -42.60
C SER A 82 -8.41 -5.78 -41.12
N SER A 83 -9.23 -6.52 -40.39
CA SER A 83 -9.08 -6.66 -38.96
C SER A 83 -7.62 -7.04 -38.73
N GLN A 84 -6.75 -6.02 -38.62
CA GLN A 84 -5.42 -6.22 -38.08
C GLN A 84 -5.71 -6.83 -36.73
N GLU A 85 -5.26 -8.07 -36.57
CA GLU A 85 -5.37 -8.81 -35.32
C GLU A 85 -4.78 -7.91 -34.24
N LYS A 86 -5.68 -7.29 -33.47
CA LYS A 86 -5.28 -6.30 -32.47
C LYS A 86 -4.79 -7.08 -31.28
N ASN A 87 -3.57 -6.78 -30.87
CA ASN A 87 -3.01 -7.33 -29.65
C ASN A 87 -3.54 -6.49 -28.49
N VAL A 88 -4.57 -6.97 -27.78
CA VAL A 88 -5.18 -6.26 -26.65
C VAL A 88 -5.03 -7.08 -25.38
N ILE A 89 -4.42 -6.48 -24.36
CA ILE A 89 -4.35 -7.06 -23.02
C ILE A 89 -5.59 -6.63 -22.24
N ARG A 90 -6.35 -7.59 -21.72
CA ARG A 90 -7.53 -7.30 -20.89
C ARG A 90 -7.35 -7.78 -19.47
N ARG A 91 -7.72 -6.91 -18.52
CA ARG A 91 -7.67 -7.20 -17.09
C ARG A 91 -8.98 -6.82 -16.43
N GLY A 92 -9.60 -7.76 -15.75
CA GLY A 92 -10.78 -7.55 -14.92
C GLY A 92 -10.42 -7.57 -13.44
N GLN A 93 -11.04 -6.72 -12.64
CA GLN A 93 -11.02 -6.82 -11.19
C GLN A 93 -12.45 -6.75 -10.67
N ILE A 94 -12.80 -7.65 -9.77
CA ILE A 94 -14.11 -7.68 -9.15
C ILE A 94 -13.97 -7.95 -7.65
N GLY A 95 -14.70 -7.16 -6.87
CA GLY A 95 -14.72 -7.25 -5.42
C GLY A 95 -16.11 -7.62 -4.92
N PHE A 96 -16.18 -8.61 -4.04
CA PHE A 96 -17.40 -9.08 -3.39
C PHE A 96 -17.32 -8.93 -1.87
N SER A 97 -18.42 -8.48 -1.29
CA SER A 97 -18.73 -8.51 0.14
C SER A 97 -19.68 -9.69 0.37
N ALA A 98 -19.19 -10.72 1.06
CA ALA A 98 -19.91 -11.97 1.25
C ALA A 98 -20.20 -12.23 2.73
N ASP A 99 -21.44 -12.59 3.06
CA ASP A 99 -21.80 -13.05 4.42
C ASP A 99 -21.15 -14.40 4.74
N ASN A 100 -21.06 -15.27 3.72
CA ASN A 100 -20.39 -16.56 3.79
C ASN A 100 -19.35 -16.67 2.68
N ILE A 101 -18.09 -16.39 3.04
CA ILE A 101 -16.95 -16.42 2.12
C ILE A 101 -16.79 -17.80 1.46
N ASP A 102 -16.96 -18.89 2.21
CA ASP A 102 -16.72 -20.24 1.68
C ASP A 102 -17.75 -20.60 0.59
N LYS A 103 -19.01 -20.18 0.75
CA LYS A 103 -20.05 -20.35 -0.29
C LYS A 103 -19.77 -19.49 -1.52
N THR A 104 -19.41 -18.23 -1.34
CA THR A 104 -19.08 -17.35 -2.48
C THR A 104 -17.84 -17.85 -3.22
N LYS A 105 -16.86 -18.39 -2.50
CA LYS A 105 -15.68 -19.03 -3.10
C LYS A 105 -16.08 -20.26 -3.94
N GLU A 106 -17.00 -21.09 -3.45
CA GLU A 106 -17.52 -22.25 -4.20
C GLU A 106 -18.26 -21.80 -5.46
N GLU A 107 -19.14 -20.80 -5.38
CA GLU A 107 -19.81 -20.24 -6.56
C GLU A 107 -18.82 -19.65 -7.59
N VAL A 108 -17.77 -18.96 -7.12
CA VAL A 108 -16.70 -18.45 -8.00
C VAL A 108 -15.92 -19.62 -8.64
N GLN A 109 -15.66 -20.70 -7.90
CA GLN A 109 -15.02 -21.89 -8.42
C GLN A 109 -15.86 -22.58 -9.51
N ASP A 110 -17.17 -22.67 -9.32
CA ASP A 110 -18.08 -23.23 -10.33
C ASP A 110 -18.04 -22.43 -11.64
N VAL A 111 -17.93 -21.10 -11.56
CA VAL A 111 -17.77 -20.24 -12.74
C VAL A 111 -16.41 -20.47 -13.39
N ILE A 112 -15.33 -20.58 -12.61
CA ILE A 112 -13.99 -20.89 -13.14
C ILE A 112 -14.00 -22.21 -13.93
N ASP A 113 -14.59 -23.25 -13.34
CA ASP A 113 -14.65 -24.59 -13.94
C ASP A 113 -15.54 -24.60 -15.20
N LYS A 114 -16.61 -23.82 -15.23
CA LYS A 114 -17.51 -23.67 -16.40
C LYS A 114 -16.78 -23.17 -17.65
N TYR A 115 -15.84 -22.23 -17.49
CA TYR A 115 -15.08 -21.65 -18.60
C TYR A 115 -13.72 -22.33 -18.82
N GLY A 116 -13.41 -23.40 -18.09
CA GLY A 116 -12.11 -24.07 -18.16
C GLY A 116 -10.93 -23.16 -17.81
N ALA A 117 -11.18 -22.13 -17.00
CA ALA A 117 -10.19 -21.12 -16.64
C ALA A 117 -9.19 -21.66 -15.60
N GLU A 118 -7.95 -21.19 -15.65
CA GLU A 118 -6.89 -21.64 -14.76
C GLU A 118 -6.70 -20.66 -13.59
N ILE A 119 -6.61 -21.17 -12.37
CA ILE A 119 -6.24 -20.35 -11.21
C ILE A 119 -4.72 -20.18 -11.22
N SER A 120 -4.26 -18.96 -11.53
CA SER A 120 -2.82 -18.62 -11.51
C SER A 120 -2.31 -18.38 -10.10
N ASN A 121 -3.14 -17.81 -9.22
CA ASN A 121 -2.80 -17.60 -7.82
C ASN A 121 -4.06 -17.59 -6.96
N SER A 122 -3.98 -18.10 -5.75
CA SER A 122 -5.05 -18.03 -4.77
C SER A 122 -4.46 -17.79 -3.39
N SER A 123 -4.96 -16.77 -2.71
CA SER A 123 -4.55 -16.38 -1.37
C SER A 123 -5.78 -16.26 -0.48
N ASP A 124 -5.77 -16.93 0.65
CA ASP A 124 -6.82 -16.89 1.67
C ASP A 124 -6.16 -16.53 3.00
N GLN A 125 -6.42 -15.31 3.47
CA GLN A 125 -5.74 -14.74 4.62
C GLN A 125 -6.76 -14.13 5.60
N GLY A 126 -6.40 -14.10 6.88
CA GLY A 126 -7.24 -13.54 7.94
C GLY A 126 -8.21 -14.55 8.55
N THR A 127 -8.99 -14.10 9.54
CA THR A 127 -9.98 -14.96 10.25
C THR A 127 -11.21 -14.15 10.65
N GLY A 128 -12.38 -14.78 10.61
CA GLY A 128 -13.64 -14.07 10.85
C GLY A 128 -13.74 -12.83 9.98
N LYS A 129 -14.14 -11.69 10.56
CA LYS A 129 -14.42 -10.43 9.84
C LYS A 129 -13.24 -9.81 9.09
N SER A 130 -12.01 -10.25 9.34
CA SER A 130 -10.82 -9.80 8.60
C SER A 130 -10.39 -10.77 7.51
N ARG A 131 -11.12 -11.86 7.29
CA ARG A 131 -10.81 -12.83 6.24
C ARG A 131 -11.03 -12.20 4.86
N ASN A 132 -10.02 -12.30 4.01
CA ASN A 132 -10.01 -11.83 2.65
C ASN A 132 -9.42 -12.92 1.75
N ILE A 133 -10.12 -13.22 0.67
CA ILE A 133 -9.69 -14.16 -0.34
C ILE A 133 -9.41 -13.39 -1.63
N SER A 134 -8.26 -13.63 -2.24
CA SER A 134 -7.92 -13.11 -3.56
C SER A 134 -7.60 -14.28 -4.48
N ILE A 135 -8.30 -14.35 -5.62
CA ILE A 135 -8.13 -15.39 -6.63
C ILE A 135 -7.79 -14.68 -7.95
N VAL A 136 -6.66 -15.03 -8.53
CA VAL A 136 -6.21 -14.56 -9.84
C VAL A 136 -6.44 -15.66 -10.84
N ILE A 137 -7.31 -15.38 -11.80
CA ILE A 137 -7.81 -16.33 -12.77
C ILE A 137 -7.30 -15.93 -14.14
N LYS A 138 -6.87 -16.92 -14.93
CA LYS A 138 -6.47 -16.78 -16.32
C LYS A 138 -7.52 -17.45 -17.19
N VAL A 139 -8.07 -16.69 -18.13
CA VAL A 139 -9.13 -17.14 -19.05
C VAL A 139 -8.72 -16.80 -20.48
N GLU A 140 -9.11 -17.63 -21.44
CA GLU A 140 -8.92 -17.33 -22.86
C GLU A 140 -9.65 -16.02 -23.21
N GLU A 141 -9.03 -15.18 -24.05
CA GLU A 141 -9.53 -13.84 -24.39
C GLU A 141 -10.98 -13.85 -24.92
N GLY A 142 -11.33 -14.84 -25.74
CA GLY A 142 -12.69 -14.98 -26.28
C GLY A 142 -13.77 -15.30 -25.24
N SER A 143 -13.41 -15.84 -24.06
CA SER A 143 -14.36 -16.17 -22.98
C SER A 143 -14.40 -15.13 -21.86
N PHE A 144 -13.59 -14.06 -21.96
CA PHE A 144 -13.44 -13.08 -20.88
C PHE A 144 -14.75 -12.37 -20.52
N ASP A 145 -15.49 -11.88 -21.51
CA ASP A 145 -16.71 -11.09 -21.27
C ASP A 145 -17.83 -11.93 -20.66
N GLU A 146 -18.01 -13.16 -21.16
CA GLU A 146 -19.01 -14.09 -20.65
C GLU A 146 -18.69 -14.52 -19.21
N MET A 147 -17.42 -14.85 -18.94
CA MET A 147 -16.96 -15.20 -17.60
C MET A 147 -17.13 -14.03 -16.63
N LEU A 148 -16.76 -12.81 -17.02
CA LEU A 148 -16.93 -11.64 -16.18
C LEU A 148 -18.41 -11.39 -15.86
N SER A 149 -19.29 -11.51 -16.86
CA SER A 149 -20.74 -11.38 -16.67
C SER A 149 -21.29 -12.42 -15.70
N ASP A 150 -20.83 -13.68 -15.79
CA ASP A 150 -21.24 -14.74 -14.87
C ASP A 150 -20.71 -14.51 -13.45
N LEU A 151 -19.48 -14.01 -13.31
CA LEU A 151 -18.93 -13.61 -12.02
C LEU A 151 -19.76 -12.47 -11.41
N GLU A 152 -20.19 -11.49 -12.19
CA GLU A 152 -21.09 -10.43 -11.70
C GLU A 152 -22.46 -10.94 -11.23
N GLY A 153 -22.87 -12.14 -11.68
CA GLY A 153 -24.11 -12.81 -11.27
C GLY A 153 -24.01 -13.63 -9.97
N VAL A 154 -22.82 -13.75 -9.37
CA VAL A 154 -22.60 -14.46 -8.10
C VAL A 154 -23.44 -13.84 -6.99
N LYS A 155 -23.96 -14.65 -6.07
CA LYS A 155 -24.86 -14.20 -4.98
C LYS A 155 -24.07 -13.58 -3.83
N ALA A 156 -23.39 -12.47 -4.10
CA ALA A 156 -22.69 -11.64 -3.13
C ALA A 156 -22.86 -10.16 -3.47
N GLU A 157 -22.67 -9.27 -2.48
CA GLU A 157 -22.74 -7.83 -2.73
C GLU A 157 -21.50 -7.38 -3.48
N LYS A 158 -21.67 -6.82 -4.69
CA LYS A 158 -20.56 -6.28 -5.49
C LYS A 158 -20.07 -4.97 -4.88
N ILE A 159 -18.81 -4.95 -4.43
CA ILE A 159 -18.14 -3.74 -3.89
C ILE A 159 -17.63 -2.88 -5.05
N PHE A 160 -16.95 -3.52 -6.01
CA PHE A 160 -16.39 -2.85 -7.18
C PHE A 160 -16.28 -3.82 -8.35
N SER A 161 -16.27 -3.27 -9.56
CA SER A 161 -15.94 -3.99 -10.79
C SER A 161 -15.21 -2.99 -11.69
N SER A 162 -14.05 -3.38 -12.19
CA SER A 162 -13.27 -2.57 -13.12
C SER A 162 -12.69 -3.46 -14.21
N VAL A 163 -12.68 -2.93 -15.42
CA VAL A 163 -12.07 -3.58 -16.58
C VAL A 163 -11.11 -2.58 -17.20
N SER A 164 -9.86 -3.00 -17.40
CA SER A 164 -8.89 -2.27 -18.20
C SER A 164 -8.56 -3.06 -19.46
N SER A 165 -8.33 -2.32 -20.54
CA SER A 165 -7.91 -2.87 -21.82
C SER A 165 -6.82 -2.00 -22.38
N GLU A 166 -5.73 -2.62 -22.81
CA GLU A 166 -4.53 -1.94 -23.30
C GLU A 166 -4.18 -2.51 -24.68
N ASP A 167 -4.20 -1.67 -25.70
CA ASP A 167 -3.77 -2.04 -27.05
C ASP A 167 -2.24 -1.99 -27.10
N VAL A 168 -1.63 -3.16 -27.30
CA VAL A 168 -0.18 -3.36 -27.36
C VAL A 168 0.30 -3.69 -28.78
N THR A 169 -0.54 -3.47 -29.79
CA THR A 169 -0.25 -3.83 -31.18
C THR A 169 1.00 -3.13 -31.70
N GLU A 170 1.16 -1.84 -31.43
CA GLU A 170 2.34 -1.07 -31.86
C GLU A 170 3.63 -1.59 -31.19
N GLN A 171 3.55 -1.95 -29.91
CA GLN A 171 4.67 -2.45 -29.11
C GLN A 171 5.12 -3.83 -29.60
N VAL A 172 4.17 -4.73 -29.90
CA VAL A 172 4.48 -6.04 -30.49
C VAL A 172 5.13 -5.87 -31.85
N MET A 173 4.57 -5.01 -32.72
CA MET A 173 5.14 -4.74 -34.04
C MET A 173 6.56 -4.15 -33.98
N ASP A 174 6.84 -3.23 -33.06
CA ASP A 174 8.20 -2.70 -32.84
C ASP A 174 9.17 -3.82 -32.42
N LEU A 175 8.76 -4.65 -31.46
CA LEU A 175 9.58 -5.76 -30.97
C LEU A 175 9.88 -6.77 -32.08
N GLU A 176 8.91 -7.12 -32.92
CA GLU A 176 9.11 -7.99 -34.08
C GLU A 176 10.08 -7.38 -35.11
N ALA A 177 9.93 -6.09 -35.42
CA ALA A 177 10.82 -5.39 -36.32
C ALA A 177 12.27 -5.36 -35.80
N ARG A 178 12.43 -5.13 -34.50
CA ARG A 178 13.74 -5.17 -33.82
C ARG A 178 14.33 -6.57 -33.78
N LEU A 179 13.51 -7.59 -33.50
CA LEU A 179 13.93 -8.99 -33.54
C LEU A 179 14.49 -9.36 -34.91
N ASN A 180 13.76 -9.04 -35.98
CA ASN A 180 14.19 -9.29 -37.36
C ASN A 180 15.51 -8.57 -37.67
N THR A 181 15.64 -7.31 -37.24
CA THR A 181 16.89 -6.55 -37.38
C THR A 181 18.06 -7.25 -36.70
N TYR A 182 17.92 -7.66 -35.45
CA TYR A 182 19.00 -8.34 -34.73
C TYR A 182 19.32 -9.72 -35.29
N GLN A 183 18.33 -10.50 -35.73
CA GLN A 183 18.57 -11.78 -36.40
C GLN A 183 19.32 -11.63 -37.73
N ASN A 184 19.04 -10.56 -38.50
CA ASN A 184 19.79 -10.27 -39.71
C ASN A 184 21.23 -9.84 -39.40
N THR A 185 21.43 -9.03 -38.35
CA THR A 185 22.77 -8.68 -37.86
C THR A 185 23.54 -9.92 -37.39
N GLU A 186 22.90 -10.85 -36.67
CA GLU A 186 23.53 -12.11 -36.26
C GLU A 186 24.00 -12.92 -37.48
N LYS A 187 23.14 -13.05 -38.51
CA LYS A 187 23.51 -13.75 -39.76
C LYS A 187 24.73 -13.11 -40.44
N GLN A 188 24.77 -11.79 -40.53
CA GLN A 188 25.90 -11.07 -41.11
C GLN A 188 27.19 -11.25 -40.28
N LEU A 189 27.09 -11.19 -38.95
CA LEU A 189 28.22 -11.45 -38.05
C LEU A 189 28.74 -12.89 -38.18
N LEU A 190 27.85 -13.87 -38.34
CA LEU A 190 28.23 -15.26 -38.62
C LEU A 190 28.95 -15.42 -39.97
N GLU A 191 28.57 -14.65 -40.99
CA GLU A 191 29.29 -14.64 -42.27
C GLU A 191 30.69 -14.03 -42.14
N ILE A 192 30.81 -12.90 -41.43
CA ILE A 192 32.11 -12.27 -41.13
C ILE A 192 32.99 -13.20 -40.30
N GLN A 193 32.42 -13.90 -39.32
CA GLN A 193 33.14 -14.88 -38.49
C GLN A 193 33.75 -16.00 -39.35
N LYS A 194 33.02 -16.51 -40.34
CA LYS A 194 33.52 -17.57 -41.25
C LYS A 194 34.69 -17.09 -42.13
N GLN A 195 34.74 -15.80 -42.44
CA GLN A 195 35.80 -15.19 -43.26
C GLN A 195 37.01 -14.73 -42.42
N SER A 196 36.88 -14.68 -41.09
CA SER A 196 37.92 -14.20 -40.19
C SER A 196 39.05 -15.23 -40.05
N THR A 197 40.28 -14.83 -40.38
CA THR A 197 41.47 -15.70 -40.32
C THR A 197 42.35 -15.42 -39.10
N ASN A 198 42.20 -14.26 -38.46
CA ASN A 198 42.94 -13.88 -37.26
C ASN A 198 42.14 -14.22 -35.98
N VAL A 199 42.84 -14.70 -34.97
CA VAL A 199 42.27 -15.01 -33.64
C VAL A 199 41.68 -13.77 -32.98
N LYS A 200 42.33 -12.60 -33.14
CA LYS A 200 41.84 -11.32 -32.58
C LYS A 200 40.48 -10.94 -33.17
N ASP A 201 40.38 -10.91 -34.49
CA ASP A 201 39.15 -10.56 -35.21
C ASP A 201 38.03 -11.55 -34.89
N THR A 202 38.35 -12.85 -34.81
CA THR A 202 37.39 -13.90 -34.42
C THR A 202 36.85 -13.66 -33.01
N MET A 203 37.71 -13.25 -32.07
CA MET A 203 37.30 -12.98 -30.69
C MET A 203 36.43 -11.71 -30.59
N GLU A 204 36.72 -10.69 -31.39
CA GLU A 204 35.91 -9.47 -31.46
C GLU A 204 34.51 -9.78 -32.03
N VAL A 205 34.43 -10.52 -33.14
CA VAL A 205 33.14 -10.95 -33.71
C VAL A 205 32.37 -11.84 -32.74
N PHE A 206 33.04 -12.74 -32.01
CA PHE A 206 32.39 -13.59 -31.01
C PHE A 206 31.78 -12.78 -29.85
N LYS A 207 32.45 -11.72 -29.40
CA LYS A 207 31.90 -10.82 -28.37
C LYS A 207 30.63 -10.14 -28.86
N GLU A 208 30.68 -9.51 -30.03
CA GLU A 208 29.51 -8.83 -30.61
C GLU A 208 28.35 -9.82 -30.83
N LEU A 209 28.65 -11.02 -31.31
CA LEU A 209 27.65 -12.05 -31.55
C LEU A 209 26.95 -12.49 -30.26
N ASN A 210 27.66 -12.59 -29.13
CA ASN A 210 27.03 -12.86 -27.84
C ASN A 210 26.13 -11.71 -27.38
N GLU A 211 26.55 -10.45 -27.60
CA GLU A 211 25.71 -9.29 -27.27
C GLU A 211 24.42 -9.26 -28.10
N ILE A 212 24.51 -9.57 -29.39
CA ILE A 212 23.34 -9.65 -30.27
C ILE A 212 22.41 -10.79 -29.85
N ARG A 213 22.95 -11.96 -29.52
CA ARG A 213 22.14 -13.09 -29.00
C ARG A 213 21.41 -12.76 -27.72
N TYR A 214 22.09 -12.12 -26.77
CA TYR A 214 21.44 -11.65 -25.55
C TYR A 214 20.28 -10.69 -25.84
N LYS A 215 20.45 -9.77 -26.81
CA LYS A 215 19.37 -8.85 -27.24
C LYS A 215 18.21 -9.60 -27.90
N ILE A 216 18.50 -10.61 -28.74
CA ILE A 216 17.48 -11.47 -29.36
C ILE A 216 16.67 -12.19 -28.30
N GLU A 217 17.33 -12.90 -27.38
CA GLU A 217 16.68 -13.66 -26.30
C GLU A 217 15.80 -12.77 -25.41
N ALA A 218 16.27 -11.54 -25.12
CA ALA A 218 15.51 -10.57 -24.36
C ALA A 218 14.23 -10.14 -25.10
N ILE A 219 14.30 -9.87 -26.40
CA ILE A 219 13.13 -9.49 -27.21
C ILE A 219 12.16 -10.66 -27.40
N GLU A 220 12.66 -11.86 -27.65
CA GLU A 220 11.83 -13.07 -27.75
C GLU A 220 11.07 -13.33 -26.45
N SER A 221 11.73 -13.12 -25.31
CA SER A 221 11.08 -13.22 -24.00
C SER A 221 9.98 -12.18 -23.81
N GLN A 222 10.19 -10.95 -24.28
CA GLN A 222 9.18 -9.88 -24.24
C GLN A 222 7.99 -10.18 -25.16
N LEU A 223 8.24 -10.63 -26.38
CA LEU A 223 7.19 -11.06 -27.32
C LEU A 223 6.36 -12.20 -26.74
N LYS A 224 7.01 -13.19 -26.13
CA LYS A 224 6.32 -14.28 -25.44
C LYS A 224 5.46 -13.78 -24.28
N TYR A 225 5.92 -12.76 -23.55
CA TYR A 225 5.11 -12.15 -22.50
C TYR A 225 3.84 -11.50 -23.09
N TYR A 226 3.98 -10.69 -24.14
CA TYR A 226 2.82 -10.04 -24.78
C TYR A 226 1.84 -11.06 -25.36
N ALA A 227 2.32 -12.07 -26.08
CA ALA A 227 1.49 -13.15 -26.60
C ALA A 227 0.67 -13.83 -25.49
N ASN A 228 1.30 -14.17 -24.36
CA ASN A 228 0.56 -14.76 -23.24
C ASN A 228 -0.48 -13.81 -22.62
N GLN A 229 -0.27 -12.49 -22.67
CA GLN A 229 -1.19 -11.48 -22.12
C GLN A 229 -2.33 -11.11 -23.09
N THR A 230 -2.15 -11.37 -24.39
CA THR A 230 -3.18 -11.16 -25.42
C THR A 230 -4.03 -12.41 -25.62
N ASP A 231 -3.41 -13.60 -25.59
CA ASP A 231 -4.12 -14.87 -25.71
C ASP A 231 -4.97 -15.17 -24.47
N TYR A 232 -4.49 -14.72 -23.31
CA TYR A 232 -5.16 -14.91 -22.03
C TYR A 232 -5.40 -13.59 -21.31
N SER A 233 -6.65 -13.40 -20.91
CA SER A 233 -7.06 -12.29 -20.04
C SER A 233 -6.95 -12.69 -18.58
N THR A 234 -6.70 -11.70 -17.71
CA THR A 234 -6.59 -11.92 -16.25
C THR A 234 -7.79 -11.34 -15.53
N ILE A 235 -8.44 -12.12 -14.68
CA ILE A 235 -9.51 -11.66 -13.80
C ILE A 235 -9.08 -11.86 -12.35
N THR A 236 -9.05 -10.77 -11.58
CA THR A 236 -8.76 -10.81 -10.15
C THR A 236 -10.07 -10.69 -9.37
N VAL A 237 -10.43 -11.75 -8.66
CA VAL A 237 -11.58 -11.79 -7.76
C VAL A 237 -11.10 -11.56 -6.33
N SER A 238 -11.71 -10.60 -5.64
CA SER A 238 -11.46 -10.35 -4.21
C SER A 238 -12.76 -10.56 -3.44
N ILE A 239 -12.73 -11.39 -2.40
CA ILE A 239 -13.89 -11.70 -1.55
C ILE A 239 -13.52 -11.31 -0.13
N SER A 240 -14.18 -10.30 0.40
CA SER A 240 -14.06 -9.90 1.80
C SER A 240 -15.32 -10.29 2.57
N GLN A 241 -15.16 -10.50 3.89
CA GLN A 241 -16.34 -10.72 4.71
C GLN A 241 -17.20 -9.45 4.72
N SER A 242 -18.51 -9.64 4.58
CA SER A 242 -19.50 -8.59 4.79
C SER A 242 -19.38 -8.03 6.20
N SER A 243 -18.64 -6.94 6.34
CA SER A 243 -18.91 -5.96 7.37
C SER A 243 -20.05 -5.13 6.81
N ALA A 244 -21.30 -5.51 7.09
CA ALA A 244 -22.43 -4.64 6.79
C ALA A 244 -22.11 -3.19 7.23
N GLY A 245 -21.80 -2.31 6.26
CA GLY A 245 -21.53 -0.88 6.44
C GLY A 245 -20.08 -0.43 6.67
N THR A 246 -19.22 -0.45 5.64
CA THR A 246 -18.04 0.45 5.58
C THR A 246 -18.01 1.33 4.32
N PHE A 247 -19.17 1.58 3.74
CA PHE A 247 -19.50 2.97 3.46
C PHE A 247 -20.10 3.47 4.77
N GLU A 248 -19.69 4.61 5.30
CA GLU A 248 -20.43 5.29 6.37
C GLU A 248 -21.59 6.08 5.74
N PRO A 249 -22.82 5.54 5.59
CA PRO A 249 -23.98 6.41 5.64
C PRO A 249 -24.08 6.87 7.09
N GLU A 250 -24.03 8.20 7.29
CA GLU A 250 -24.22 8.94 8.54
C GLU A 250 -24.59 8.05 9.74
N GLU A 251 -23.68 7.93 10.72
CA GLU A 251 -23.92 7.22 11.98
C GLU A 251 -25.30 7.59 12.55
N LYS A 252 -26.31 6.75 12.30
CA LYS A 252 -27.56 6.81 13.04
C LYS A 252 -27.19 6.52 14.49
N TRP A 253 -27.23 7.55 15.33
CA TRP A 253 -26.98 7.48 16.76
C TRP A 253 -27.65 6.24 17.38
N LYS A 254 -26.83 5.29 17.85
CA LYS A 254 -27.28 4.06 18.53
C LYS A 254 -27.13 4.23 20.04
N PRO A 255 -28.20 4.54 20.78
CA PRO A 255 -28.13 4.80 22.24
C PRO A 255 -27.60 3.60 23.03
N PHE A 256 -27.77 2.38 22.52
CA PHE A 256 -27.26 1.15 23.14
C PHE A 256 -25.74 0.98 23.02
N GLY A 257 -25.09 1.57 22.00
CA GLY A 257 -23.62 1.57 21.86
C GLY A 257 -22.99 2.50 22.89
N VAL A 258 -23.50 3.74 22.95
CA VAL A 258 -23.09 4.77 23.90
C VAL A 258 -23.21 4.29 25.36
N LEU A 259 -24.24 3.50 25.71
CA LEU A 259 -24.39 2.95 27.05
C LEU A 259 -23.32 1.91 27.40
N LYS A 260 -22.93 1.05 26.45
CA LYS A 260 -21.86 0.06 26.67
C LYS A 260 -20.50 0.75 26.82
N ASP A 261 -20.25 1.77 26.00
CA ASP A 261 -19.02 2.55 26.06
C ASP A 261 -18.94 3.37 27.35
N ALA A 262 -20.05 3.94 27.82
CA ALA A 262 -20.13 4.63 29.10
C ALA A 262 -19.88 3.69 30.31
N ILE A 263 -20.41 2.46 30.29
CA ILE A 263 -20.16 1.47 31.35
C ILE A 263 -18.69 1.02 31.35
N ARG A 264 -18.08 0.87 30.17
CA ARG A 264 -16.66 0.52 30.04
C ARG A 264 -15.77 1.66 30.55
N ALA A 265 -16.10 2.90 30.20
CA ALA A 265 -15.43 4.09 30.69
C ALA A 265 -15.57 4.26 32.22
N LEU A 266 -16.73 3.91 32.79
CA LEU A 266 -16.93 3.89 34.24
C LEU A 266 -16.07 2.82 34.94
N GLY A 267 -15.92 1.66 34.32
CA GLY A 267 -15.03 0.61 34.80
C GLY A 267 -13.55 1.02 34.78
N GLU A 268 -13.12 1.71 33.73
CA GLU A 268 -11.76 2.25 33.61
C GLU A 268 -11.51 3.39 34.60
N PHE A 269 -12.49 4.29 34.79
CA PHE A 269 -12.44 5.32 35.83
C PHE A 269 -12.32 4.71 37.23
N GLY A 270 -13.08 3.65 37.52
CA GLY A 270 -12.98 2.91 38.79
C GLY A 270 -11.59 2.33 39.03
N LYS A 271 -10.96 1.74 38.01
CA LYS A 271 -9.57 1.27 38.08
C LYS A 271 -8.59 2.42 38.35
N GLY A 272 -8.81 3.59 37.73
CA GLY A 272 -8.05 4.81 37.99
C GLY A 272 -8.12 5.26 39.45
N LEU A 273 -9.32 5.20 40.05
CA LEU A 273 -9.54 5.60 41.45
C LEU A 273 -8.85 4.65 42.44
N VAL A 274 -8.90 3.34 42.17
CA VAL A 274 -8.18 2.33 42.97
C VAL A 274 -6.67 2.55 42.87
N ASN A 275 -6.15 2.80 41.67
CA ASN A 275 -4.73 3.06 41.47
C ASN A 275 -4.28 4.34 42.20
N PHE A 276 -5.10 5.40 42.16
CA PHE A 276 -4.89 6.61 42.92
C PHE A 276 -4.87 6.35 44.44
N ALA A 277 -5.80 5.55 44.96
CA ALA A 277 -5.84 5.21 46.38
C ALA A 277 -4.60 4.43 46.84
N ILE A 278 -4.12 3.47 46.03
CA ILE A 278 -2.88 2.72 46.32
C ILE A 278 -1.70 3.69 46.42
N TRP A 279 -1.58 4.60 45.45
CA TRP A 279 -0.50 5.57 45.44
C TRP A 279 -0.58 6.56 46.60
N PHE A 280 -1.79 7.00 46.96
CA PHE A 280 -2.04 7.85 48.11
C PHE A 280 -1.65 7.18 49.43
N VAL A 281 -1.86 5.87 49.58
CA VAL A 281 -1.41 5.15 50.79
C VAL A 281 0.11 5.02 50.81
N VAL A 282 0.73 4.63 49.70
CA VAL A 282 2.19 4.43 49.61
C VAL A 282 2.97 5.72 49.85
N PHE A 283 2.51 6.85 49.30
CA PHE A 283 3.19 8.14 49.45
C PHE A 283 2.64 8.99 50.61
N GLY A 284 1.35 8.90 50.91
CA GLY A 284 0.70 9.69 51.95
C GLY A 284 1.10 9.27 53.36
N VAL A 285 1.27 7.97 53.62
CA VAL A 285 1.71 7.47 54.93
C VAL A 285 3.10 7.98 55.34
N PRO A 286 4.15 7.90 54.50
CA PRO A 286 5.47 8.43 54.86
C PRO A 286 5.47 9.95 55.00
N ILE A 287 4.71 10.69 54.19
CA ILE A 287 4.57 12.15 54.31
C ILE A 287 3.87 12.51 55.63
N ALA A 288 2.77 11.83 55.99
CA ALA A 288 2.07 12.03 57.25
C ALA A 288 2.96 11.72 58.45
N LEU A 289 3.78 10.67 58.38
CA LEU A 289 4.77 10.33 59.42
C LEU A 289 5.81 11.44 59.60
N ILE A 290 6.33 12.01 58.50
CA ILE A 290 7.29 13.12 58.57
C ILE A 290 6.65 14.37 59.20
N ILE A 291 5.40 14.68 58.85
CA ILE A 291 4.66 15.82 59.43
C ILE A 291 4.42 15.62 60.93
N VAL A 292 3.99 14.42 61.35
CA VAL A 292 3.77 14.10 62.76
C VAL A 292 5.09 14.16 63.54
N LEU A 293 6.18 13.63 62.99
CA LEU A 293 7.51 13.70 63.60
C LEU A 293 8.01 15.14 63.74
N ALA A 294 7.81 15.98 62.71
CA ALA A 294 8.16 17.40 62.75
C ALA A 294 7.37 18.15 63.82
N ILE A 295 6.06 17.92 63.93
CA ILE A 295 5.20 18.51 64.97
C ILE A 295 5.64 18.04 66.37
N TYR A 296 5.97 16.75 66.53
CA TYR A 296 6.44 16.19 67.79
C TYR A 296 7.77 16.81 68.24
N LEU A 297 8.75 16.94 67.32
CA LEU A 297 10.04 17.57 67.62
C LEU A 297 9.89 19.05 68.00
N VAL A 298 8.99 19.79 67.33
CA VAL A 298 8.69 21.19 67.67
C VAL A 298 8.02 21.31 69.04
N LYS A 299 7.10 20.40 69.40
CA LYS A 299 6.49 20.37 70.74
C LYS A 299 7.51 20.01 71.82
N LYS A 300 8.36 19.00 71.58
CA LYS A 300 9.39 18.56 72.54
C LYS A 300 10.42 19.65 72.82
N ALA A 301 10.81 20.44 71.82
CA ALA A 301 11.82 21.48 71.99
C ALA A 301 11.23 22.84 72.46
N ARG A 302 9.90 22.94 72.62
CA ARG A 302 9.21 24.02 73.36
C ARG A 302 9.06 23.74 74.86
N LYS A 303 9.19 22.48 75.28
CA LYS A 303 9.22 22.06 76.69
C LYS A 303 10.66 22.08 77.19
#